data_AF-A0A945EXT4-F1
#
_entry.id   AF-A0A945EXT4-F1
#
_cell.length_a   1.000
_cell.length_b   1.000
_cell.length_c   1.000
_cell.angle_alpha   90.00
_cell.angle_beta   90.00
_cell.angle_gamma   90.00
#
_symmetry.space_group_name_H-M   'P 1'
#
loop_
_entity.id
_entity.type
_entity.pdbx_description
1 polymer ?
#
loop_
_entity_poly.entity_id
_entity_poly.type
_entity_poly.pdbx_seq_one_letter_code
_entity_poly.pdbx_strand_id
1 'polypeptide(L)'
;DLKPACVISFSSQIIPVLAILRKNLLDHKKTQIIYNGHLPAIFESELLQNVYDYEFELLAIQKGAEIPEFEGSTLLISQQDYIRKSALSPNIDFYMNIHTGLGSILLVNGEKNESYISEIQHVRRRETIAMTPANSHIALKNLSEDARIETIQHTLETSKKSVLTSIRNITGTTLDPIVGSSGLSVQYAIMMGLVDAAKESHVGKTIAFIVPPNCYGGTNDQARRVAACIDQVKVVDLPVDGEFDMVQSLNVVLNKIAAEDAIPYIIAEIPTNPRVEVPDLHELKIVLSKKRTTATGKLAVDPVFILDQTFCPNVHFLGTHKILSTVRAISYASGSKFPSAGQCTAGYCVGNLKTESLMKKIALHLEACDNEATPLQYELLAKHLPSMNQRIHEAYKNTRDFVNFIRTALPEAKINFVPEALALQGFTPSVFSLDLPSKGDSDEEKEAHKRALNLELINLMITEIPSESKFCVSYGQLQGCYWTIPATSTQGTTKEGDKDYIIRASLSPNMNLALHKKVFLDFVKKIKA
;
A
#
# COMPACT_ATOMS: atom_id res chain seq x y z
N ASP A 1 15.93 31.90 -5.66
CA ASP A 1 14.76 31.14 -6.14
C ASP A 1 14.69 29.78 -5.47
N LEU A 2 13.49 29.20 -5.34
CA LEU A 2 13.32 27.86 -4.75
C LEU A 2 13.80 26.79 -5.73
N LYS A 3 14.53 25.78 -5.24
CA LYS A 3 14.90 24.60 -6.03
C LYS A 3 13.63 23.78 -6.33
N PRO A 4 13.48 23.14 -7.51
CA PRO A 4 12.30 22.32 -7.82
C PRO A 4 11.99 21.24 -6.78
N ALA A 5 13.03 20.66 -6.15
CA ALA A 5 12.87 19.66 -5.09
C ALA A 5 12.18 20.19 -3.83
N CYS A 6 12.18 21.50 -3.60
CA CYS A 6 11.52 22.16 -2.48
C CYS A 6 10.00 22.33 -2.67
N VAL A 7 9.45 21.98 -3.84
CA VAL A 7 8.02 22.10 -4.15
C VAL A 7 7.41 20.70 -4.23
N ILE A 8 6.57 20.34 -3.27
CA ILE A 8 6.02 18.99 -3.15
C ILE A 8 4.49 19.06 -3.13
N SER A 9 3.85 18.45 -4.12
CA SER A 9 2.39 18.37 -4.21
C SER A 9 1.84 17.09 -3.57
N PHE A 10 0.65 17.20 -2.99
CA PHE A 10 -0.08 16.12 -2.32
C PHE A 10 -1.53 16.12 -2.77
N SER A 11 -2.14 14.94 -2.84
CA SER A 11 -3.59 14.84 -2.98
C SER A 11 -4.30 15.19 -1.68
N SER A 12 -3.65 14.93 -0.54
CA SER A 12 -4.13 15.28 0.81
C SER A 12 -3.89 16.77 1.10
N GLN A 13 -4.83 17.39 1.80
CA GLN A 13 -4.75 18.76 2.30
C GLN A 13 -3.93 18.88 3.60
N ILE A 14 -3.69 17.77 4.30
CA ILE A 14 -3.20 17.81 5.69
C ILE A 14 -1.98 16.94 5.97
N ILE A 15 -1.73 15.88 5.19
CA ILE A 15 -0.55 15.02 5.36
C ILE A 15 0.80 15.75 5.28
N PRO A 16 1.00 16.85 4.52
CA PRO A 16 2.26 17.58 4.61
C PRO A 16 2.58 18.04 6.04
N VAL A 17 1.55 18.41 6.81
CA VAL A 17 1.69 18.77 8.23
C VAL A 17 2.17 17.57 9.03
N LEU A 18 1.51 16.41 8.89
CA LEU A 18 1.89 15.18 9.57
C LEU A 18 3.33 14.73 9.22
N ALA A 19 3.77 14.97 7.99
CA ALA A 19 5.13 14.65 7.56
C ALA A 19 6.19 15.51 8.27
N ILE A 20 5.91 16.80 8.44
CA ILE A 20 6.78 17.73 9.17
C ILE A 20 6.76 17.40 10.67
N LEU A 21 5.58 17.19 11.25
CA LEU A 21 5.41 16.82 12.65
C LEU A 21 6.16 15.54 13.00
N ARG A 22 6.11 14.52 12.13
CA ARG A 22 6.90 13.31 12.33
C ARG A 22 8.40 13.58 12.38
N LYS A 23 8.92 14.33 11.40
CA LYS A 23 10.36 14.59 11.37
C LYS A 23 10.79 15.39 12.61
N ASN A 24 9.99 16.37 13.01
CA ASN A 24 10.22 17.15 14.21
C ASN A 24 10.15 16.30 15.49
N LEU A 25 9.19 15.36 15.58
CA LEU A 25 9.10 14.41 16.71
C LEU A 25 10.40 13.60 16.85
N LEU A 26 10.88 13.02 15.74
CA LEU A 26 12.10 12.20 15.73
C LEU A 26 13.38 13.03 16.00
N ASP A 27 13.36 14.32 15.69
CA ASP A 27 14.46 15.26 15.94
C ASP A 27 14.33 15.97 17.30
N HIS A 28 13.28 15.69 18.07
CA HIS A 28 12.93 16.43 19.29
C HIS A 28 12.86 17.95 19.10
N LYS A 29 12.30 18.37 17.96
CA LYS A 29 12.18 19.77 17.55
C LYS A 29 10.76 20.27 17.78
N LYS A 30 10.62 21.43 18.44
CA LYS A 30 9.31 22.08 18.62
C LYS A 30 8.73 22.53 17.27
N THR A 31 7.40 22.53 17.16
CA THR A 31 6.68 22.97 15.96
C THR A 31 5.66 24.05 16.30
N GLN A 32 5.69 25.18 15.58
CA GLN A 32 4.61 26.16 15.58
C GLN A 32 3.87 26.08 14.24
N ILE A 33 2.57 25.83 14.29
CA ILE A 33 1.68 25.85 13.13
C ILE A 33 0.91 27.16 13.14
N ILE A 34 1.24 28.00 12.18
CA ILE A 34 0.61 29.29 11.96
C ILE A 34 -0.48 29.13 10.91
N TYR A 35 -1.62 29.77 11.12
CA TYR A 35 -2.71 29.78 10.14
C TYR A 35 -3.43 31.12 10.08
N ASN A 36 -3.98 31.41 8.91
CA ASN A 36 -4.82 32.58 8.67
C ASN A 36 -6.29 32.18 8.67
N GLY A 37 -7.10 32.79 9.55
CA GLY A 37 -8.53 32.51 9.63
C GLY A 37 -8.79 31.19 10.34
N HIS A 38 -9.16 30.15 9.59
CA HIS A 38 -9.50 28.83 10.13
C HIS A 38 -8.60 27.76 9.53
N LEU A 39 -8.27 26.75 10.34
CA LEU A 39 -7.68 25.51 9.84
C LEU A 39 -8.70 24.75 8.99
N PRO A 40 -8.27 23.90 8.04
CA PRO A 40 -9.20 23.08 7.27
C PRO A 40 -10.01 22.18 8.22
N ALA A 41 -11.29 21.94 7.91
CA ALA A 41 -12.21 21.20 8.78
C ALA A 41 -11.70 19.78 9.13
N ILE A 42 -10.81 19.22 8.31
CA ILE A 42 -10.20 17.89 8.47
C ILE A 42 -9.03 17.87 9.46
N PHE A 43 -8.61 19.02 10.00
CA PHE A 43 -7.49 19.11 10.94
C PHE A 43 -7.92 18.75 12.36
N GLU A 44 -7.66 17.50 12.75
CA GLU A 44 -8.03 16.93 14.05
C GLU A 44 -6.89 17.09 15.08
N SER A 45 -6.77 18.26 15.70
CA SER A 45 -5.66 18.58 16.62
C SER A 45 -5.52 17.59 17.79
N GLU A 46 -6.62 17.27 18.47
CA GLU A 46 -6.63 16.34 19.60
C GLU A 46 -6.24 14.92 19.16
N LEU A 47 -6.67 14.49 17.96
CA LEU A 47 -6.30 13.19 17.42
C LEU A 47 -4.80 13.11 17.15
N LEU A 48 -4.22 14.14 16.52
CA LEU A 48 -2.79 14.22 16.22
C LEU A 48 -1.92 14.21 17.48
N GLN A 49 -2.37 14.87 18.55
CA GLN A 49 -1.66 14.89 19.82
C GLN A 49 -1.81 13.58 20.59
N ASN A 50 -3.03 13.07 20.74
CA ASN A 50 -3.30 11.93 21.64
C ASN A 50 -3.02 10.56 21.01
N VAL A 51 -3.18 10.43 19.69
CA VAL A 51 -3.00 9.14 19.00
C VAL A 51 -1.66 9.07 18.27
N TYR A 52 -1.27 10.13 17.55
CA TYR A 52 -0.02 10.15 16.77
C TYR A 52 1.18 10.64 17.58
N ASP A 53 0.98 11.10 18.82
CA ASP A 53 2.01 11.61 19.73
C ASP A 53 2.79 12.81 19.15
N TYR A 54 2.15 13.61 18.27
CA TYR A 54 2.77 14.80 17.68
C TYR A 54 2.65 16.01 18.61
N GLU A 55 3.75 16.76 18.72
CA GLU A 55 3.83 17.99 19.51
C GLU A 55 3.86 19.23 18.62
N PHE A 56 2.94 20.15 18.86
CA PHE A 56 2.88 21.45 18.18
C PHE A 56 2.05 22.47 18.96
N GLU A 57 2.34 23.75 18.73
CA GLU A 57 1.49 24.86 19.13
C GLU A 57 0.81 25.50 17.92
N LEU A 58 -0.41 26.01 18.13
CA LEU A 58 -1.23 26.66 17.12
C LEU A 58 -1.19 28.17 17.32
N LEU A 59 -0.91 28.93 16.26
CA LEU A 59 -0.91 30.39 16.28
C LEU A 59 -1.77 30.95 15.15
N ALA A 60 -2.91 31.54 15.52
CA ALA A 60 -3.77 32.26 14.58
C ALA A 60 -3.21 33.67 14.32
N ILE A 61 -3.04 34.05 13.05
CA ILE A 61 -2.61 35.41 12.68
C ILE A 61 -3.52 36.04 11.62
N GLN A 62 -3.59 37.38 11.63
CA GLN A 62 -4.23 38.12 10.56
C GLN A 62 -3.42 38.03 9.26
N LYS A 63 -4.10 38.11 8.11
CA LYS A 63 -3.45 38.07 6.80
C LYS A 63 -2.50 39.27 6.66
N GLY A 64 -1.24 39.01 6.36
CA GLY A 64 -0.19 40.05 6.23
C GLY A 64 0.46 40.48 7.54
N ALA A 65 0.09 39.88 8.68
CA ALA A 65 0.81 40.09 9.93
C ALA A 65 2.25 39.57 9.83
N GLU A 66 3.16 40.21 10.57
CA GLU A 66 4.53 39.75 10.70
C GLU A 66 4.58 38.40 11.41
N ILE A 67 5.42 37.50 10.92
CA ILE A 67 5.57 36.15 11.47
C ILE A 67 6.71 36.21 12.49
N PRO A 68 6.45 35.92 13.77
CA PRO A 68 7.47 36.00 14.80
C PRO A 68 8.58 34.96 14.56
N GLU A 69 9.77 35.26 15.08
CA GLU A 69 10.81 34.24 15.19
C GLU A 69 10.38 33.15 16.18
N PHE A 70 10.74 31.91 15.90
CA PHE A 70 10.40 30.75 16.70
C PHE A 70 11.59 29.80 16.83
N GLU A 71 11.89 29.38 18.05
CA GLU A 71 12.93 28.36 18.31
C GLU A 71 12.37 26.97 18.02
N GLY A 72 12.41 26.59 16.74
CA GLY A 72 11.86 25.33 16.26
C GLY A 72 11.57 25.35 14.77
N SER A 73 10.53 24.64 14.36
CA SER A 73 10.02 24.65 12.98
C SER A 73 8.76 25.50 12.89
N THR A 74 8.73 26.45 11.96
CA THR A 74 7.53 27.25 11.68
C THR A 74 6.86 26.79 10.38
N LEU A 75 5.64 26.28 10.50
CA LEU A 75 4.79 25.89 9.37
C LEU A 75 3.64 26.89 9.23
N LEU A 76 3.55 27.58 8.09
CA LEU A 76 2.42 28.43 7.75
C LEU A 76 1.44 27.69 6.83
N ILE A 77 0.18 27.62 7.24
CA ILE A 77 -0.94 27.06 6.48
C ILE A 77 -1.76 28.20 5.88
N SER A 78 -1.92 28.17 4.56
CA SER A 78 -2.78 29.10 3.82
C SER A 78 -3.72 28.33 2.91
N GLN A 79 -4.91 28.88 2.66
CA GLN A 79 -5.85 28.37 1.66
C GLN A 79 -5.97 29.41 0.55
N GLN A 80 -5.71 29.00 -0.69
CA GLN A 80 -5.68 29.89 -1.84
C GLN A 80 -6.33 29.26 -3.08
N ASP A 81 -7.05 30.09 -3.83
CA ASP A 81 -7.68 29.70 -5.10
C ASP A 81 -6.73 29.85 -6.31
N TYR A 82 -5.50 30.31 -6.09
CA TYR A 82 -4.50 30.55 -7.13
C TYR A 82 -3.20 29.82 -6.79
N ILE A 83 -2.48 29.39 -7.82
CA ILE A 83 -1.12 28.83 -7.68
C ILE A 83 -0.15 29.87 -8.22
N ARG A 84 0.54 30.57 -7.33
CA ARG A 84 1.45 31.67 -7.68
C ARG A 84 2.79 31.52 -6.97
N LYS A 85 3.81 32.18 -7.51
CA LYS A 85 5.08 32.36 -6.80
C LYS A 85 4.83 33.17 -5.52
N SER A 86 5.25 32.62 -4.39
CA SER A 86 5.21 33.32 -3.10
C SER A 86 6.63 33.70 -2.69
N ALA A 87 6.84 34.97 -2.33
CA ALA A 87 8.03 35.36 -1.57
C ALA A 87 7.80 34.96 -0.12
N LEU A 88 8.63 34.06 0.40
CA LEU A 88 8.51 33.55 1.76
C LEU A 88 9.38 34.38 2.71
N SER A 89 8.81 34.73 3.87
CA SER A 89 9.57 35.29 4.98
C SER A 89 10.66 34.30 5.43
N PRO A 90 11.86 34.77 5.85
CA PRO A 90 12.89 33.90 6.43
C PRO A 90 12.43 33.19 7.71
N ASN A 91 11.38 33.70 8.37
CA ASN A 91 10.80 33.11 9.59
C ASN A 91 9.85 31.94 9.30
N ILE A 92 9.57 31.64 8.03
CA ILE A 92 8.78 30.47 7.62
C ILE A 92 9.73 29.37 7.15
N ASP A 93 9.70 28.21 7.81
CA ASP A 93 10.43 27.02 7.34
C ASP A 93 9.64 26.26 6.27
N PHE A 94 8.33 26.17 6.49
CA PHE A 94 7.43 25.41 5.63
C PHE A 94 6.18 26.23 5.30
N TYR A 95 5.83 26.30 4.02
CA TYR A 95 4.62 27.00 3.57
C TYR A 95 3.70 26.04 2.84
N MET A 96 2.55 25.72 3.42
CA MET A 96 1.56 24.83 2.85
C MET A 96 0.39 25.64 2.28
N ASN A 97 0.17 25.52 0.96
CA ASN A 97 -1.03 26.03 0.31
C ASN A 97 -2.03 24.91 0.09
N ILE A 98 -3.23 25.10 0.62
CA ILE A 98 -4.39 24.24 0.40
C ILE A 98 -5.16 24.76 -0.79
N HIS A 99 -5.48 23.85 -1.71
CA HIS A 99 -6.23 24.10 -2.92
C HIS A 99 -7.46 23.21 -2.95
N THR A 100 -8.64 23.80 -2.69
CA THR A 100 -9.92 23.08 -2.62
C THR A 100 -10.11 22.18 -3.84
N GLY A 101 -10.33 20.89 -3.61
CA GLY A 101 -10.53 19.89 -4.67
C GLY A 101 -9.26 19.35 -5.34
N LEU A 102 -8.08 19.95 -5.13
CA LEU A 102 -6.81 19.46 -5.68
C LEU A 102 -5.92 18.78 -4.63
N GLY A 103 -5.97 19.24 -3.38
CA GLY A 103 -5.09 18.81 -2.30
C GLY A 103 -4.23 19.98 -1.79
N SER A 104 -2.92 19.79 -1.69
CA SER A 104 -2.01 20.82 -1.22
C SER A 104 -0.66 20.86 -1.96
N ILE A 105 0.00 22.01 -1.88
CA ILE A 105 1.39 22.21 -2.33
C ILE A 105 2.19 22.74 -1.15
N LEU A 106 3.24 22.01 -0.79
CA LEU A 106 4.19 22.37 0.24
C LEU A 106 5.44 23.00 -0.39
N LEU A 107 5.84 24.16 0.13
CA LEU A 107 7.13 24.78 -0.15
C LEU A 107 8.04 24.60 1.07
N VAL A 108 9.23 24.02 0.85
CA VAL A 108 10.30 23.90 1.84
C VAL A 108 11.26 25.08 1.67
N ASN A 109 11.35 25.96 2.68
CA ASN A 109 12.08 27.21 2.59
C ASN A 109 13.46 27.12 3.26
N GLY A 110 14.49 27.65 2.60
CA GLY A 110 15.86 27.73 3.13
C GLY A 110 16.66 26.42 3.08
N GLU A 111 17.97 26.54 2.90
CA GLU A 111 18.89 25.39 2.77
C GLU A 111 18.91 24.49 4.02
N LYS A 112 18.71 25.09 5.22
CA LYS A 112 18.64 24.37 6.50
C LYS A 112 17.55 23.29 6.55
N ASN A 113 16.52 23.41 5.71
CA ASN A 113 15.37 22.49 5.69
C ASN A 113 15.42 21.46 4.55
N GLU A 114 16.48 21.43 3.72
CA GLU A 114 16.58 20.49 2.58
C GLU A 114 16.54 19.02 3.00
N SER A 115 17.02 18.69 4.20
CA SER A 115 16.98 17.34 4.76
C SER A 115 15.54 16.83 5.01
N TYR A 116 14.54 17.70 5.11
CA TYR A 116 13.14 17.30 5.26
C TYR A 116 12.56 16.75 3.96
N ILE A 117 13.11 17.11 2.79
CA ILE A 117 12.55 16.75 1.49
C ILE A 117 12.46 15.23 1.34
N SER A 118 13.53 14.48 1.68
CA SER A 118 13.52 13.02 1.57
C SER A 118 12.50 12.38 2.49
N GLU A 119 12.37 12.88 3.73
CA GLU A 119 11.44 12.36 4.73
C GLU A 119 9.98 12.64 4.37
N ILE A 120 9.69 13.84 3.88
CA ILE A 120 8.38 14.24 3.39
C ILE A 120 7.98 13.39 2.16
N GLN A 121 8.91 13.18 1.24
CA GLN A 121 8.69 12.30 0.08
C GLN A 121 8.48 10.84 0.51
N HIS A 122 9.12 10.40 1.59
CA HIS A 122 8.92 9.07 2.14
C HIS A 122 7.49 8.89 2.67
N VAL A 123 6.99 9.85 3.47
CA VAL A 123 5.57 9.89 3.89
C VAL A 123 4.65 9.85 2.67
N ARG A 124 4.92 10.69 1.66
CA ARG A 124 4.12 10.74 0.43
C ARG A 124 4.07 9.41 -0.33
N ARG A 125 5.11 8.58 -0.26
CA ARG A 125 5.17 7.27 -0.92
C ARG A 125 4.56 6.14 -0.09
N ARG A 126 4.45 6.31 1.22
CA ARG A 126 4.06 5.23 2.14
C ARG A 126 2.72 5.41 2.78
N GLU A 127 2.20 6.62 2.91
CA GLU A 127 1.03 6.87 3.78
C GLU A 127 -0.06 7.69 3.08
N THR A 128 0.26 8.30 1.94
CA THR A 128 -0.69 9.04 1.10
C THR A 128 -0.30 8.90 -0.38
N ILE A 129 -0.80 9.78 -1.24
CA ILE A 129 -0.39 9.91 -2.63
C ILE A 129 0.00 11.34 -2.98
N ALA A 130 0.85 11.48 -4.00
CA ALA A 130 1.04 12.76 -4.66
C ALA A 130 -0.27 13.24 -5.29
N MET A 131 -0.34 14.54 -5.59
CA MET A 131 -1.43 15.09 -6.40
C MET A 131 -1.57 14.26 -7.68
N THR A 132 -2.79 13.83 -8.01
CA THR A 132 -3.02 12.93 -9.15
C THR A 132 -2.63 13.61 -10.47
N PRO A 133 -2.36 12.85 -11.55
CA PRO A 133 -2.07 13.46 -12.85
C PRO A 133 -3.17 14.41 -13.35
N ALA A 134 -4.44 14.06 -13.13
CA ALA A 134 -5.58 14.92 -13.49
C ALA A 134 -5.56 16.25 -12.70
N ASN A 135 -5.36 16.19 -11.39
CA ASN A 135 -5.29 17.39 -10.55
C ASN A 135 -4.02 18.21 -10.82
N SER A 136 -2.91 17.54 -11.11
CA SER A 136 -1.64 18.18 -11.47
C SER A 136 -1.77 18.94 -12.79
N HIS A 137 -2.50 18.40 -13.77
CA HIS A 137 -2.78 19.10 -15.02
C HIS A 137 -3.60 20.39 -14.78
N ILE A 138 -4.63 20.32 -13.92
CA ILE A 138 -5.40 21.51 -13.52
C ILE A 138 -4.48 22.53 -12.84
N ALA A 139 -3.67 22.09 -11.87
CA ALA A 139 -2.75 22.96 -11.15
C ALA A 139 -1.75 23.65 -12.09
N LEU A 140 -1.13 22.90 -13.00
CA LEU A 140 -0.16 23.43 -13.97
C LEU A 140 -0.80 24.42 -14.95
N LYS A 141 -2.01 24.13 -15.43
CA LYS A 141 -2.77 25.06 -16.28
C LYS A 141 -3.05 26.38 -15.56
N ASN A 142 -3.55 26.31 -14.32
CA ASN A 142 -3.80 27.50 -13.50
C ASN A 142 -2.53 28.31 -13.25
N LEU A 143 -1.40 27.63 -12.96
CA LEU A 143 -0.10 28.27 -12.79
C LEU A 143 0.36 28.99 -14.08
N SER A 144 0.14 28.38 -15.25
CA SER A 144 0.54 28.97 -16.53
C SER A 144 -0.35 30.13 -17.00
N GLU A 145 -1.64 30.07 -16.70
CA GLU A 145 -2.64 31.04 -17.16
C GLU A 145 -2.91 32.15 -16.13
N ASP A 146 -2.31 32.05 -14.94
CA ASP A 146 -2.63 32.88 -13.77
C ASP A 146 -4.13 32.92 -13.45
N ALA A 147 -4.79 31.77 -13.64
CA ALA A 147 -6.22 31.62 -13.50
C ALA A 147 -6.61 31.10 -12.11
N ARG A 148 -7.88 31.33 -11.75
CA ARG A 148 -8.48 30.78 -10.53
C ARG A 148 -8.78 29.29 -10.74
N ILE A 149 -8.48 28.47 -9.74
CA ILE A 149 -8.78 27.04 -9.77
C ILE A 149 -10.30 26.84 -9.90
N GLU A 150 -10.70 26.25 -11.02
CA GLU A 150 -12.05 25.74 -11.24
C GLU A 150 -12.11 24.27 -10.82
N THR A 151 -12.92 23.96 -9.81
CA THR A 151 -13.19 22.57 -9.41
C THR A 151 -14.16 21.91 -10.37
N ILE A 152 -13.80 20.74 -10.88
CA ILE A 152 -14.68 19.92 -11.72
C ILE A 152 -15.73 19.26 -10.83
N GLN A 153 -17.01 19.40 -11.20
CA GLN A 153 -18.09 18.62 -10.58
C GLN A 153 -18.04 17.18 -11.09
N HIS A 154 -17.93 16.23 -10.17
CA HIS A 154 -17.98 14.79 -10.46
C HIS A 154 -19.29 14.18 -9.95
N THR A 155 -19.76 13.10 -10.59
CA THR A 155 -20.90 12.28 -10.13
C THR A 155 -20.49 11.34 -8.98
N LEU A 156 -19.96 11.93 -7.90
CA LEU A 156 -19.35 11.22 -6.78
C LEU A 156 -20.33 10.26 -6.10
N GLU A 157 -21.54 10.71 -5.75
CA GLU A 157 -22.49 9.92 -4.98
C GLU A 157 -22.89 8.60 -5.67
N THR A 158 -23.21 8.67 -6.97
CA THR A 158 -23.57 7.49 -7.76
C THR A 158 -22.40 6.51 -7.88
N SER A 159 -21.20 7.03 -8.17
CA SER A 159 -19.98 6.21 -8.31
C SER A 159 -19.60 5.56 -6.99
N LYS A 160 -19.59 6.32 -5.89
CA LYS A 160 -19.32 5.82 -4.53
C LYS A 160 -20.30 4.71 -4.14
N LYS A 161 -21.60 4.92 -4.33
CA LYS A 161 -22.62 3.88 -4.04
C LYS A 161 -22.39 2.60 -4.85
N SER A 162 -22.08 2.72 -6.13
CA SER A 162 -21.77 1.58 -7.01
C SER A 162 -20.53 0.82 -6.54
N VAL A 163 -19.46 1.54 -6.17
CA VAL A 163 -18.22 0.97 -5.64
C VAL A 163 -18.46 0.22 -4.34
N LEU A 164 -19.12 0.83 -3.35
CA LEU A 164 -19.40 0.19 -2.07
C LEU A 164 -20.27 -1.06 -2.24
N THR A 165 -21.26 -1.01 -3.13
CA THR A 165 -22.11 -2.18 -3.46
C THR A 165 -21.29 -3.30 -4.11
N SER A 166 -20.44 -2.95 -5.08
CA SER A 166 -19.58 -3.92 -5.76
C SER A 166 -18.62 -4.59 -4.80
N ILE A 167 -17.97 -3.81 -3.91
CA ILE A 167 -17.05 -4.36 -2.91
C ILE A 167 -17.80 -5.34 -1.99
N ARG A 168 -18.97 -4.96 -1.43
CA ARG A 168 -19.75 -5.87 -0.57
C ARG A 168 -20.11 -7.18 -1.29
N ASN A 169 -20.50 -7.11 -2.56
CA ASN A 169 -20.85 -8.29 -3.36
C ASN A 169 -19.62 -9.19 -3.61
N ILE A 170 -18.47 -8.58 -3.94
CA ILE A 170 -17.21 -9.27 -4.21
C ILE A 170 -16.65 -9.93 -2.94
N THR A 171 -16.80 -9.31 -1.77
CA THR A 171 -16.21 -9.81 -0.52
C THR A 171 -17.19 -10.67 0.30
N GLY A 172 -18.49 -10.56 0.01
CA GLY A 172 -19.56 -11.19 0.79
C GLY A 172 -19.69 -10.61 2.20
N THR A 173 -19.28 -9.35 2.42
CA THR A 173 -19.35 -8.67 3.72
C THR A 173 -20.53 -7.70 3.81
N THR A 174 -21.06 -7.49 5.02
CA THR A 174 -22.21 -6.62 5.27
C THR A 174 -21.85 -5.23 5.79
N LEU A 175 -20.69 -5.10 6.46
CA LEU A 175 -20.21 -3.81 6.93
C LEU A 175 -19.87 -2.88 5.76
N ASP A 176 -19.89 -1.58 6.03
CA ASP A 176 -19.53 -0.56 5.05
C ASP A 176 -18.04 -0.67 4.69
N PRO A 177 -17.71 -0.87 3.40
CA PRO A 177 -16.33 -0.81 2.95
C PRO A 177 -15.76 0.59 3.10
N ILE A 178 -14.46 0.66 3.34
CA ILE A 178 -13.70 1.91 3.34
C ILE A 178 -12.86 1.94 2.07
N VAL A 179 -12.81 3.06 1.36
CA VAL A 179 -12.10 3.20 0.08
C VAL A 179 -11.12 4.36 0.15
N GLY A 180 -9.84 4.06 -0.01
CA GLY A 180 -8.75 5.03 0.08
C GLY A 180 -8.06 5.32 -1.24
N SER A 181 -7.26 6.38 -1.24
CA SER A 181 -6.48 6.90 -2.36
C SER A 181 -5.40 5.94 -2.88
N SER A 182 -4.99 4.96 -2.07
CA SER A 182 -4.05 3.88 -2.40
C SER A 182 -4.21 2.69 -1.43
N GLY A 183 -3.64 1.53 -1.77
CA GLY A 183 -3.59 0.39 -0.84
C GLY A 183 -2.82 0.72 0.45
N LEU A 184 -1.72 1.48 0.33
CA LEU A 184 -0.90 1.85 1.49
C LEU A 184 -1.57 2.91 2.38
N SER A 185 -2.38 3.83 1.83
CA SER A 185 -3.14 4.77 2.65
C SER A 185 -4.26 4.07 3.42
N VAL A 186 -4.89 3.05 2.83
CA VAL A 186 -5.80 2.16 3.56
C VAL A 186 -5.06 1.39 4.66
N GLN A 187 -3.89 0.82 4.36
CA GLN A 187 -3.09 0.13 5.37
C GLN A 187 -2.70 1.07 6.53
N TYR A 188 -2.31 2.31 6.23
CA TYR A 188 -1.97 3.30 7.26
C TYR A 188 -3.17 3.62 8.15
N ALA A 189 -4.35 3.81 7.56
CA ALA A 189 -5.59 4.02 8.30
C ALA A 189 -5.96 2.79 9.15
N ILE A 190 -5.72 1.57 8.67
CA ILE A 190 -5.87 0.34 9.46
C ILE A 190 -4.96 0.41 10.69
N MET A 191 -3.67 0.67 10.48
CA MET A 191 -2.70 0.71 11.57
C MET A 191 -3.07 1.76 12.62
N MET A 192 -3.33 3.00 12.19
CA MET A 192 -3.62 4.09 13.12
C MET A 192 -4.97 3.93 13.82
N GLY A 193 -6.00 3.43 13.12
CA GLY A 193 -7.29 3.12 13.74
C GLY A 193 -7.21 1.99 14.78
N LEU A 194 -6.32 1.02 14.59
CA LEU A 194 -6.05 -0.01 15.59
C LEU A 194 -5.22 0.53 16.77
N VAL A 195 -4.27 1.43 16.52
CA VAL A 195 -3.54 2.13 17.59
C VAL A 195 -4.48 2.97 18.45
N ASP A 196 -5.39 3.73 17.85
CA ASP A 196 -6.43 4.48 18.57
C ASP A 196 -7.29 3.55 19.43
N ALA A 197 -7.85 2.49 18.82
CA ALA A 197 -8.65 1.51 19.53
C ALA A 197 -7.90 0.84 20.71
N ALA A 198 -6.59 0.57 20.54
CA ALA A 198 -5.74 0.04 21.59
C ALA A 198 -5.51 1.05 22.72
N LYS A 199 -5.18 2.30 22.40
CA LYS A 199 -5.00 3.37 23.39
C LYS A 199 -6.26 3.58 24.22
N GLU A 200 -7.44 3.45 23.62
CA GLU A 200 -8.74 3.55 24.30
C GLU A 200 -9.06 2.31 25.16
N SER A 201 -8.91 1.09 24.61
CA SER A 201 -9.42 -0.14 25.24
C SER A 201 -8.40 -0.86 26.13
N HIS A 202 -7.10 -0.55 25.97
CA HIS A 202 -5.98 -1.31 26.52
C HIS A 202 -4.86 -0.39 27.01
N VAL A 203 -5.23 0.61 27.81
CA VAL A 203 -4.34 1.65 28.34
C VAL A 203 -3.01 1.08 28.87
N GLY A 204 -1.90 1.58 28.33
CA GLY A 204 -0.55 1.24 28.75
C GLY A 204 0.01 -0.09 28.25
N LYS A 205 -0.78 -0.90 27.52
CA LYS A 205 -0.26 -2.15 26.93
C LYS A 205 0.57 -1.88 25.68
N THR A 206 1.60 -2.70 25.48
CA THR A 206 2.37 -2.70 24.23
C THR A 206 1.50 -3.20 23.07
N ILE A 207 1.56 -2.51 21.94
CA ILE A 207 0.91 -2.86 20.68
C ILE A 207 1.94 -3.55 19.80
N ALA A 208 1.71 -4.83 19.45
CA ALA A 208 2.60 -5.60 18.61
C ALA A 208 2.01 -5.77 17.21
N PHE A 209 2.56 -5.07 16.22
CA PHE A 209 2.31 -5.36 14.81
C PHE A 209 3.21 -6.51 14.37
N ILE A 210 2.60 -7.66 14.11
CA ILE A 210 3.25 -8.90 13.67
C ILE A 210 3.24 -8.89 12.13
N VAL A 211 4.41 -8.80 11.50
CA VAL A 211 4.53 -8.59 10.05
C VAL A 211 5.59 -9.52 9.45
N PRO A 212 5.32 -10.20 8.33
CA PRO A 212 6.34 -10.93 7.60
C PRO A 212 7.50 -10.05 7.13
N PRO A 213 8.78 -10.46 7.30
CA PRO A 213 9.92 -9.73 6.75
C PRO A 213 9.89 -9.59 5.22
N ASN A 214 9.27 -10.54 4.53
CA ASN A 214 9.19 -10.68 3.09
C ASN A 214 7.88 -10.13 2.47
N CYS A 215 6.98 -9.55 3.27
CA CYS A 215 5.76 -8.93 2.74
C CYS A 215 6.08 -7.78 1.78
N TYR A 216 5.06 -7.20 1.15
CA TYR A 216 5.26 -6.03 0.30
C TYR A 216 6.11 -4.96 1.02
N GLY A 217 7.21 -4.52 0.38
CA GLY A 217 8.21 -3.67 1.07
C GLY A 217 7.65 -2.37 1.64
N GLY A 218 6.56 -1.83 1.06
CA GLY A 218 5.86 -0.69 1.63
C GLY A 218 5.12 -0.98 2.94
N THR A 219 4.63 -2.21 3.12
CA THR A 219 3.93 -2.67 4.32
C THR A 219 4.86 -2.74 5.52
N ASN A 220 6.01 -3.41 5.36
CA ASN A 220 7.00 -3.56 6.43
C ASN A 220 7.60 -2.19 6.84
N ASP A 221 8.00 -1.39 5.85
CA ASP A 221 8.54 -0.04 6.03
C ASP A 221 7.54 0.88 6.76
N GLN A 222 6.27 0.88 6.35
CA GLN A 222 5.22 1.67 7.02
C GLN A 222 5.04 1.24 8.48
N ALA A 223 5.02 -0.07 8.77
CA ALA A 223 4.86 -0.56 10.14
C ALA A 223 6.01 -0.12 11.06
N ARG A 224 7.25 -0.19 10.56
CA ARG A 224 8.43 0.27 11.31
C ARG A 224 8.44 1.79 11.51
N ARG A 225 7.97 2.56 10.52
CA ARG A 225 7.83 4.02 10.64
C ARG A 225 6.82 4.43 11.71
N VAL A 226 5.69 3.72 11.81
CA VAL A 226 4.72 3.94 12.92
C VAL A 226 5.36 3.60 14.26
N ALA A 227 6.04 2.45 14.37
CA ALA A 227 6.72 2.05 15.60
C ALA A 227 7.85 3.00 16.04
N ALA A 228 8.48 3.71 15.10
CA ALA A 228 9.48 4.73 15.42
C ALA A 228 8.87 6.02 16.01
N CYS A 229 7.57 6.26 15.81
CA CYS A 229 6.90 7.48 16.27
C CYS A 229 6.11 7.28 17.56
N ILE A 230 5.70 6.04 17.89
CA ILE A 230 4.79 5.75 18.99
C ILE A 230 5.43 4.70 19.88
N ASP A 231 5.86 5.10 21.07
CA ASP A 231 6.63 4.25 22.00
C ASP A 231 5.94 2.92 22.36
N GLN A 232 4.60 2.95 22.40
CA GLN A 232 3.78 1.78 22.71
C GLN A 232 3.76 0.75 21.57
N VAL A 233 4.15 1.14 20.34
CA VAL A 233 4.07 0.29 19.16
C VAL A 233 5.41 -0.42 18.91
N LYS A 234 5.36 -1.73 18.72
CA LYS A 234 6.49 -2.59 18.37
C LYS A 234 6.17 -3.36 17.09
N VAL A 235 7.18 -3.59 16.26
CA VAL A 235 7.11 -4.54 15.14
C VAL A 235 7.73 -5.86 15.56
N VAL A 236 6.99 -6.94 15.35
CA VAL A 236 7.45 -8.31 15.59
C VAL A 236 7.50 -9.02 14.24
N ASP A 237 8.67 -9.54 13.87
CA ASP A 237 8.82 -10.25 12.61
C ASP A 237 8.08 -11.60 12.67
N LEU A 238 7.36 -11.93 11.60
CA LEU A 238 6.69 -13.22 11.40
C LEU A 238 7.46 -14.06 10.37
N PRO A 239 8.27 -15.04 10.77
CA PRO A 239 8.96 -15.91 9.82
C PRO A 239 7.95 -16.74 9.02
N VAL A 240 7.89 -16.56 7.69
CA VAL A 240 6.94 -17.27 6.81
C VAL A 240 7.59 -17.74 5.50
N ASP A 241 8.92 -17.89 5.49
CA ASP A 241 9.71 -18.31 4.33
C ASP A 241 10.57 -19.54 4.64
N GLY A 242 10.89 -20.31 3.61
CA GLY A 242 11.81 -21.44 3.70
C GLY A 242 11.21 -22.61 4.49
N GLU A 243 11.78 -22.89 5.66
CA GLU A 243 11.31 -23.96 6.55
C GLU A 243 10.18 -23.52 7.49
N PHE A 244 9.83 -22.22 7.50
CA PHE A 244 8.85 -21.65 8.42
C PHE A 244 7.45 -21.57 7.81
N ASP A 245 6.54 -22.40 8.31
CA ASP A 245 5.11 -22.33 8.01
C ASP A 245 4.41 -21.18 8.76
N MET A 246 3.49 -20.48 8.08
CA MET A 246 2.77 -19.34 8.64
C MET A 246 1.99 -19.69 9.91
N VAL A 247 1.33 -20.85 9.94
CA VAL A 247 0.48 -21.25 11.07
C VAL A 247 1.33 -21.59 12.28
N GLN A 248 2.40 -22.35 12.10
CA GLN A 248 3.35 -22.68 13.16
C GLN A 248 4.00 -21.41 13.74
N SER A 249 4.50 -20.53 12.87
CA SER A 249 5.13 -19.27 13.27
C SER A 249 4.15 -18.37 14.03
N LEU A 250 2.91 -18.25 13.57
CA LEU A 250 1.87 -17.50 14.28
C LEU A 250 1.59 -18.10 15.66
N ASN A 251 1.51 -19.42 15.79
CA ASN A 251 1.29 -20.03 17.10
C ASN A 251 2.41 -19.70 18.08
N VAL A 252 3.68 -19.76 17.64
CA VAL A 252 4.84 -19.40 18.47
C VAL A 252 4.80 -17.92 18.87
N VAL A 253 4.68 -17.02 17.89
CA VAL A 253 4.70 -15.57 18.12
C VAL A 253 3.55 -15.13 19.01
N LEU A 254 2.33 -15.64 18.79
CA LEU A 254 1.17 -15.29 19.61
C LEU A 254 1.27 -15.82 21.04
N ASN A 255 1.92 -16.96 21.28
CA ASN A 255 2.16 -17.43 22.66
C ASN A 255 3.14 -16.50 23.39
N LYS A 256 4.17 -16.01 22.69
CA LYS A 256 5.12 -15.03 23.26
C LYS A 256 4.43 -13.70 23.59
N ILE A 257 3.68 -13.14 22.64
CA ILE A 257 2.96 -11.87 22.84
C ILE A 257 1.92 -11.98 23.96
N ALA A 258 1.22 -13.13 24.05
CA ALA A 258 0.31 -13.38 25.15
C ALA A 258 1.02 -13.38 26.50
N ALA A 259 2.17 -14.04 26.62
CA ALA A 259 2.96 -14.07 27.85
C ALA A 259 3.40 -12.67 28.30
N GLU A 260 3.71 -11.79 27.35
CA GLU A 260 4.08 -10.38 27.55
C GLU A 260 2.88 -9.45 27.83
N ASP A 261 1.65 -9.97 27.81
CA ASP A 261 0.39 -9.22 27.94
C ASP A 261 0.24 -8.05 26.92
N ALA A 262 0.79 -8.24 25.72
CA ALA A 262 0.73 -7.28 24.62
C ALA A 262 -0.45 -7.55 23.67
N ILE A 263 -0.81 -6.55 22.88
CA ILE A 263 -1.93 -6.58 21.93
C ILE A 263 -1.43 -7.07 20.57
N PRO A 264 -1.94 -8.20 20.02
CA PRO A 264 -1.45 -8.75 18.75
C PRO A 264 -2.27 -8.25 17.54
N TYR A 265 -1.61 -7.52 16.65
CA TYR A 265 -2.15 -7.14 15.33
C TYR A 265 -1.32 -7.79 14.24
N ILE A 266 -1.91 -8.71 13.47
CA ILE A 266 -1.20 -9.52 12.48
C ILE A 266 -1.48 -8.96 11.11
N ILE A 267 -0.45 -8.58 10.35
CA ILE A 267 -0.57 -8.25 8.92
C ILE A 267 0.00 -9.41 8.12
N ALA A 268 -0.81 -10.06 7.30
CA ALA A 268 -0.39 -11.18 6.46
C ALA A 268 -0.95 -11.05 5.05
N GLU A 269 -0.29 -11.68 4.08
CA GLU A 269 -0.71 -11.72 2.68
C GLU A 269 -1.03 -13.17 2.31
N ILE A 270 -2.20 -13.42 1.71
CA ILE A 270 -2.58 -14.74 1.20
C ILE A 270 -3.10 -14.60 -0.23
N PRO A 271 -2.47 -15.26 -1.22
CA PRO A 271 -1.22 -16.03 -1.13
C PRO A 271 0.01 -15.18 -0.76
N THR A 272 1.05 -15.77 -0.19
CA THR A 272 2.28 -15.04 0.19
C THR A 272 3.01 -14.49 -1.02
N ASN A 273 3.64 -13.31 -0.91
CA ASN A 273 4.55 -12.79 -1.94
C ASN A 273 6.01 -13.11 -1.59
N PRO A 274 6.89 -13.47 -2.54
CA PRO A 274 6.66 -13.70 -3.98
C PRO A 274 6.32 -15.15 -4.36
N ARG A 275 6.19 -16.06 -3.39
CA ARG A 275 6.11 -17.51 -3.62
C ARG A 275 4.70 -18.04 -3.93
N VAL A 276 3.67 -17.23 -3.67
CA VAL A 276 2.25 -17.52 -3.92
C VAL A 276 1.76 -18.74 -3.12
N GLU A 277 2.19 -18.84 -1.85
CA GLU A 277 1.81 -19.95 -0.96
C GLU A 277 0.53 -19.64 -0.19
N VAL A 278 -0.28 -20.66 0.05
CA VAL A 278 -1.53 -20.57 0.82
C VAL A 278 -1.38 -21.49 2.04
N PRO A 279 -1.51 -20.96 3.27
CA PRO A 279 -1.42 -21.79 4.48
C PRO A 279 -2.65 -22.70 4.61
N ASP A 280 -2.56 -23.71 5.48
CA ASP A 280 -3.75 -24.46 5.88
C ASP A 280 -4.73 -23.50 6.59
N LEU A 281 -5.86 -23.21 5.92
CA LEU A 281 -6.82 -22.24 6.39
C LEU A 281 -7.61 -22.72 7.62
N HIS A 282 -7.72 -24.03 7.84
CA HIS A 282 -8.38 -24.59 9.02
C HIS A 282 -7.47 -24.47 10.25
N GLU A 283 -6.20 -24.85 10.11
CA GLU A 283 -5.21 -24.70 11.18
C GLU A 283 -4.94 -23.22 11.49
N LEU A 284 -4.90 -22.36 10.48
CA LEU A 284 -4.84 -20.90 10.66
C LEU A 284 -6.00 -20.41 11.54
N LYS A 285 -7.23 -20.83 11.24
CA LYS A 285 -8.42 -20.48 12.04
C LYS A 285 -8.29 -20.97 13.48
N ILE A 286 -7.80 -22.18 13.70
CA ILE A 286 -7.57 -22.76 15.04
C ILE A 286 -6.57 -21.90 15.82
N VAL A 287 -5.43 -21.58 15.22
CA VAL A 287 -4.37 -20.76 15.86
C VAL A 287 -4.85 -19.36 16.20
N LEU A 288 -5.61 -18.71 15.31
CA LEU A 288 -6.19 -17.38 15.53
C LEU A 288 -7.28 -17.40 16.61
N SER A 289 -8.05 -18.49 16.71
CA SER A 289 -9.15 -18.62 17.69
C SER A 289 -8.69 -19.11 19.07
N LYS A 290 -7.46 -19.60 19.18
CA LYS A 290 -6.92 -20.18 20.41
C LYS A 290 -6.87 -19.14 21.53
N LYS A 291 -7.58 -19.43 22.64
CA LYS A 291 -7.46 -18.66 23.88
C LYS A 291 -6.06 -18.85 24.48
N ARG A 292 -5.43 -17.74 24.86
CA ARG A 292 -4.08 -17.72 25.45
C ARG A 292 -4.13 -17.03 26.80
N THR A 293 -3.16 -17.33 27.64
CA THR A 293 -3.02 -16.72 28.97
C THR A 293 -1.73 -15.93 29.05
N THR A 294 -1.75 -14.86 29.84
CA THR A 294 -0.55 -14.09 30.17
C THR A 294 0.33 -14.84 31.16
N ALA A 295 1.55 -14.35 31.38
CA ALA A 295 2.45 -14.91 32.41
C ALA A 295 1.84 -14.86 33.83
N THR A 296 0.85 -13.99 34.07
CA THR A 296 0.11 -13.89 35.34
C THR A 296 -1.16 -14.72 35.38
N GLY A 297 -1.43 -15.54 34.35
CA GLY A 297 -2.60 -16.41 34.27
C GLY A 297 -3.90 -15.71 33.85
N LYS A 298 -3.87 -14.43 33.49
CA LYS A 298 -5.03 -13.71 32.95
C LYS A 298 -5.31 -14.12 31.51
N LEU A 299 -6.54 -13.95 31.05
CA LEU A 299 -6.87 -14.11 29.62
C LEU A 299 -6.14 -13.03 28.81
N ALA A 300 -5.33 -13.45 27.84
CA ALA A 300 -4.63 -12.54 26.94
C ALA A 300 -5.58 -11.93 25.90
N VAL A 301 -5.20 -10.77 25.36
CA VAL A 301 -5.94 -10.10 24.28
C VAL A 301 -5.93 -10.98 23.03
N ASP A 302 -7.11 -11.22 22.43
CA ASP A 302 -7.21 -11.99 21.19
C ASP A 302 -6.64 -11.21 20.00
N PRO A 303 -6.08 -11.86 18.97
CA PRO A 303 -5.48 -11.15 17.85
C PRO A 303 -6.52 -10.52 16.91
N VAL A 304 -6.12 -9.43 16.24
CA VAL A 304 -6.79 -8.94 15.02
C VAL A 304 -5.95 -9.38 13.81
N PHE A 305 -6.58 -10.09 12.88
CA PHE A 305 -5.95 -10.56 11.66
C PHE A 305 -6.28 -9.63 10.48
N ILE A 306 -5.25 -9.00 9.92
CA ILE A 306 -5.31 -8.03 8.84
C ILE A 306 -4.76 -8.71 7.59
N LEU A 307 -5.65 -9.04 6.66
CA LEU A 307 -5.33 -9.81 5.48
C LEU A 307 -5.18 -8.90 4.26
N ASP A 308 -4.00 -8.88 3.66
CA ASP A 308 -3.80 -8.36 2.31
C ASP A 308 -4.29 -9.42 1.30
N GLN A 309 -5.37 -9.08 0.59
CA GLN A 309 -5.98 -9.91 -0.46
C GLN A 309 -5.67 -9.41 -1.87
N THR A 310 -4.65 -8.58 -2.04
CA THR A 310 -4.35 -7.94 -3.32
C THR A 310 -4.14 -8.94 -4.47
N PHE A 311 -3.58 -10.13 -4.22
CA PHE A 311 -3.42 -11.18 -5.25
C PHE A 311 -4.71 -11.92 -5.60
N CYS A 312 -5.60 -12.11 -4.63
CA CYS A 312 -6.83 -12.88 -4.78
C CYS A 312 -8.01 -12.14 -4.10
N PRO A 313 -8.40 -10.96 -4.61
CA PRO A 313 -9.49 -10.17 -4.02
C PRO A 313 -10.86 -10.84 -4.20
N ASN A 314 -10.94 -11.87 -5.04
CA ASN A 314 -12.12 -12.68 -5.32
C ASN A 314 -12.37 -13.80 -4.30
N VAL A 315 -11.45 -14.06 -3.36
CA VAL A 315 -11.61 -15.13 -2.37
C VAL A 315 -12.34 -14.59 -1.13
N HIS A 316 -13.37 -15.31 -0.68
CA HIS A 316 -14.24 -14.84 0.41
C HIS A 316 -13.76 -15.39 1.77
N PHE A 317 -13.06 -14.58 2.57
CA PHE A 317 -12.59 -14.97 3.90
C PHE A 317 -13.51 -14.51 5.05
N LEU A 318 -14.13 -13.33 4.91
CA LEU A 318 -14.73 -12.58 6.02
C LEU A 318 -16.24 -12.68 6.16
N GLY A 319 -16.95 -13.07 5.09
CA GLY A 319 -18.42 -13.15 5.09
C GLY A 319 -18.97 -14.12 6.15
N THR A 320 -20.28 -14.04 6.43
CA THR A 320 -20.94 -14.93 7.39
C THR A 320 -20.66 -16.40 7.06
N HIS A 321 -20.27 -17.19 8.07
CA HIS A 321 -19.87 -18.60 7.95
C HIS A 321 -18.61 -18.88 7.11
N LYS A 322 -17.86 -17.85 6.69
CA LYS A 322 -16.55 -18.04 6.03
C LYS A 322 -15.45 -18.32 7.04
N ILE A 323 -14.29 -18.75 6.55
CA ILE A 323 -13.23 -19.34 7.37
C ILE A 323 -12.74 -18.39 8.48
N LEU A 324 -12.67 -17.08 8.22
CA LEU A 324 -12.25 -16.07 9.21
C LEU A 324 -13.43 -15.35 9.90
N SER A 325 -14.67 -15.80 9.72
CA SER A 325 -15.84 -15.11 10.28
C SER A 325 -15.93 -15.19 11.81
N THR A 326 -15.20 -16.12 12.44
CA THR A 326 -15.24 -16.36 13.89
C THR A 326 -14.13 -15.66 14.68
N VAL A 327 -13.18 -15.02 14.01
CA VAL A 327 -12.09 -14.23 14.63
C VAL A 327 -12.26 -12.75 14.26
N ARG A 328 -11.51 -11.82 14.86
CA ARG A 328 -11.49 -10.43 14.40
C ARG A 328 -10.63 -10.35 13.14
N ALA A 329 -11.27 -10.15 11.98
CA ALA A 329 -10.57 -10.11 10.70
C ALA A 329 -10.96 -8.88 9.87
N ILE A 330 -9.94 -8.21 9.36
CA ILE A 330 -10.02 -7.12 8.39
C ILE A 330 -9.31 -7.61 7.13
N SER A 331 -9.87 -7.31 5.96
CA SER A 331 -9.23 -7.58 4.68
C SER A 331 -9.06 -6.26 3.94
N TYR A 332 -7.93 -6.08 3.26
CA TYR A 332 -7.73 -4.97 2.35
C TYR A 332 -7.12 -5.44 1.03
N ALA A 333 -7.32 -4.63 -0.01
CA ALA A 333 -6.73 -4.88 -1.31
C ALA A 333 -6.27 -3.57 -1.95
N SER A 334 -5.15 -3.64 -2.67
CA SER A 334 -4.70 -2.53 -3.51
C SER A 334 -5.63 -2.36 -4.71
N GLY A 335 -6.33 -1.23 -4.73
CA GLY A 335 -7.20 -0.84 -5.83
C GLY A 335 -6.46 -0.59 -7.14
N SER A 336 -5.13 -0.36 -7.08
CA SER A 336 -4.27 -0.14 -8.25
C SER A 336 -4.06 -1.36 -9.17
N LYS A 337 -4.57 -2.53 -8.77
CA LYS A 337 -4.42 -3.80 -9.47
C LYS A 337 -5.69 -4.12 -10.24
N PHE A 338 -6.24 -5.32 -10.04
CA PHE A 338 -7.51 -5.74 -10.60
C PHE A 338 -8.68 -4.78 -10.34
N PRO A 339 -8.85 -4.17 -9.15
CA PRO A 339 -10.03 -3.34 -8.89
C PRO A 339 -10.19 -2.16 -9.86
N SER A 340 -9.13 -1.39 -10.14
CA SER A 340 -9.14 -0.30 -11.12
C SER A 340 -8.65 -0.69 -12.51
N ALA A 341 -8.30 -1.97 -12.69
CA ALA A 341 -7.65 -2.49 -13.90
C ALA A 341 -6.35 -1.75 -14.28
N GLY A 342 -5.61 -1.27 -13.27
CA GLY A 342 -4.38 -0.50 -13.44
C GLY A 342 -4.57 0.97 -13.85
N GLN A 343 -5.79 1.51 -13.82
CA GLN A 343 -6.08 2.87 -14.32
C GLN A 343 -5.89 3.98 -13.29
N CYS A 344 -5.94 3.66 -11.99
CA CYS A 344 -5.66 4.62 -10.93
C CYS A 344 -5.07 3.92 -9.71
N THR A 345 -4.36 4.67 -8.86
CA THR A 345 -4.15 4.23 -7.48
C THR A 345 -5.48 4.20 -6.75
N ALA A 346 -5.66 3.25 -5.86
CA ALA A 346 -6.78 3.17 -4.93
C ALA A 346 -6.47 2.06 -3.92
N GLY A 347 -7.30 1.93 -2.90
CA GLY A 347 -7.34 0.80 -1.97
C GLY A 347 -8.75 0.66 -1.41
N TYR A 348 -9.09 -0.53 -0.92
CA TYR A 348 -10.27 -0.67 -0.07
C TYR A 348 -9.98 -1.63 1.08
N CYS A 349 -10.72 -1.48 2.17
CA CYS A 349 -10.79 -2.50 3.21
C CYS A 349 -12.23 -2.81 3.62
N VAL A 350 -12.41 -4.03 4.12
CA VAL A 350 -13.66 -4.57 4.64
C VAL A 350 -13.38 -5.29 5.96
N GLY A 351 -14.33 -5.22 6.87
CA GLY A 351 -14.30 -5.93 8.14
C GLY A 351 -15.36 -7.02 8.20
N ASN A 352 -15.13 -8.04 9.02
CA ASN A 352 -16.20 -8.93 9.42
C ASN A 352 -17.01 -8.32 10.58
N LEU A 353 -18.12 -8.95 10.97
CA LEU A 353 -19.02 -8.41 12.01
C LEU A 353 -18.33 -8.19 13.37
N LYS A 354 -17.20 -8.86 13.65
CA LYS A 354 -16.45 -8.69 14.91
C LYS A 354 -15.57 -7.45 14.93
N THR A 355 -15.43 -6.74 13.81
CA THR A 355 -14.56 -5.58 13.67
C THR A 355 -15.32 -4.29 13.40
N GLU A 356 -16.64 -4.23 13.66
CA GLU A 356 -17.45 -3.03 13.38
C GLU A 356 -16.91 -1.77 14.06
N SER A 357 -16.56 -1.84 15.34
CA SER A 357 -15.97 -0.71 16.07
C SER A 357 -14.61 -0.30 15.51
N LEU A 358 -13.80 -1.28 15.12
CA LEU A 358 -12.49 -1.04 14.50
C LEU A 358 -12.65 -0.35 13.14
N MET A 359 -13.61 -0.77 12.32
CA MET A 359 -13.87 -0.13 11.02
C MET A 359 -14.24 1.35 11.17
N LYS A 360 -14.98 1.74 12.22
CA LYS A 360 -15.28 3.16 12.51
C LYS A 360 -14.01 3.96 12.81
N LYS A 361 -13.09 3.41 13.61
CA LYS A 361 -11.79 4.01 13.89
C LYS A 361 -10.91 4.11 12.64
N ILE A 362 -10.92 3.07 11.80
CA ILE A 362 -10.17 3.08 10.53
C ILE A 362 -10.70 4.15 9.58
N ALA A 363 -12.02 4.33 9.51
CA ALA A 363 -12.63 5.39 8.71
C ALA A 363 -12.22 6.79 9.20
N LEU A 364 -12.26 7.02 10.52
CA LEU A 364 -11.79 8.25 11.15
C LEU A 364 -10.34 8.57 10.76
N HIS A 365 -9.45 7.59 10.84
CA HIS A 365 -8.03 7.81 10.50
C HIS A 365 -7.77 7.97 9.01
N LEU A 366 -8.60 7.39 8.14
CA LEU A 366 -8.53 7.66 6.70
C LEU A 366 -8.93 9.11 6.40
N GLU A 367 -9.99 9.59 7.04
CA GLU A 367 -10.48 10.96 6.94
C GLU A 367 -9.47 11.96 7.51
N ALA A 368 -8.97 11.74 8.73
CA ALA A 368 -7.97 12.64 9.35
C ALA A 368 -6.66 12.77 8.54
N CYS A 369 -6.39 11.83 7.63
CA CYS A 369 -5.26 11.90 6.71
C CYS A 369 -5.61 12.50 5.33
N ASP A 370 -6.87 12.86 5.08
CA ASP A 370 -7.42 13.25 3.78
C ASP A 370 -7.05 12.23 2.69
N ASN A 371 -7.30 10.95 2.99
CA ASN A 371 -6.86 9.81 2.19
C ASN A 371 -8.02 9.03 1.57
N GLU A 372 -9.27 9.51 1.64
CA GLU A 372 -10.38 8.92 0.90
C GLU A 372 -10.08 8.92 -0.61
N ALA A 373 -10.60 7.93 -1.34
CA ALA A 373 -10.52 7.95 -2.79
C ALA A 373 -11.16 9.23 -3.37
N THR A 374 -10.45 9.86 -4.30
CA THR A 374 -10.93 11.05 -5.02
C THR A 374 -12.11 10.71 -5.93
N PRO A 375 -12.90 11.71 -6.37
CA PRO A 375 -14.04 11.44 -7.24
C PRO A 375 -13.69 10.70 -8.54
N LEU A 376 -12.57 11.03 -9.19
CA LEU A 376 -12.09 10.31 -10.37
C LEU A 376 -11.69 8.86 -10.05
N GLN A 377 -11.10 8.62 -8.87
CA GLN A 377 -10.79 7.25 -8.44
C GLN A 377 -12.08 6.43 -8.24
N TYR A 378 -13.12 7.01 -7.63
CA TYR A 378 -14.42 6.36 -7.51
C TYR A 378 -15.07 6.07 -8.87
N GLU A 379 -15.00 6.99 -9.82
CA GLU A 379 -15.53 6.77 -11.18
C GLU A 379 -14.84 5.59 -11.88
N LEU A 380 -13.51 5.54 -11.83
CA LEU A 380 -12.72 4.46 -12.43
C LEU A 380 -12.97 3.12 -11.72
N LEU A 381 -13.09 3.11 -10.39
CA LEU A 381 -13.46 1.91 -9.64
C LEU A 381 -14.88 1.44 -9.99
N ALA A 382 -15.85 2.35 -10.08
CA ALA A 382 -17.23 2.03 -10.44
C ALA A 382 -17.33 1.38 -11.83
N LYS A 383 -16.46 1.80 -12.76
CA LYS A 383 -16.35 1.24 -14.10
C LYS A 383 -15.80 -0.20 -14.10
N HIS A 384 -14.81 -0.51 -13.26
CA HIS A 384 -14.03 -1.74 -13.38
C HIS A 384 -14.35 -2.83 -12.34
N LEU A 385 -14.81 -2.46 -11.14
CA LEU A 385 -15.16 -3.42 -10.10
C LEU A 385 -16.23 -4.45 -10.55
N PRO A 386 -17.31 -4.08 -11.27
CA PRO A 386 -18.35 -5.04 -11.65
C PRO A 386 -17.83 -6.21 -12.49
N SER A 387 -16.78 -6.02 -13.30
CA SER A 387 -16.18 -7.07 -14.14
C SER A 387 -14.95 -7.72 -13.52
N MET A 388 -14.56 -7.33 -12.31
CA MET A 388 -13.27 -7.71 -11.72
C MET A 388 -13.07 -9.23 -11.62
N ASN A 389 -14.06 -9.95 -11.08
CA ASN A 389 -13.94 -11.40 -10.91
C ASN A 389 -13.88 -12.14 -12.25
N GLN A 390 -14.58 -11.65 -13.28
CA GLN A 390 -14.48 -12.20 -14.63
C GLN A 390 -13.08 -11.97 -15.21
N ARG A 391 -12.55 -10.75 -15.10
CA ARG A 391 -11.19 -10.42 -15.57
C ARG A 391 -10.11 -11.23 -14.88
N ILE A 392 -10.25 -11.48 -13.57
CA ILE A 392 -9.35 -12.36 -12.81
C ILE A 392 -9.38 -13.78 -13.39
N HIS A 393 -10.57 -14.33 -13.62
CA HIS A 393 -10.74 -15.68 -14.17
C HIS A 393 -10.14 -15.84 -15.57
N GLU A 394 -10.41 -14.88 -16.47
CA GLU A 394 -9.88 -14.87 -17.83
C GLU A 394 -8.35 -14.72 -17.84
N ALA A 395 -7.81 -13.81 -17.02
CA ALA A 395 -6.36 -13.66 -16.86
C ALA A 395 -5.70 -14.93 -16.31
N TYR A 396 -6.32 -15.59 -15.32
CA TYR A 396 -5.85 -16.86 -14.78
C TYR A 396 -5.82 -17.96 -15.85
N LYS A 397 -6.83 -18.06 -16.72
CA LYS A 397 -6.83 -19.04 -17.82
C LYS A 397 -5.64 -18.84 -18.75
N ASN A 398 -5.39 -17.60 -19.18
CA ASN A 398 -4.23 -17.27 -20.00
C ASN A 398 -2.92 -17.61 -19.28
N THR A 399 -2.85 -17.29 -17.98
CA THR A 399 -1.68 -17.58 -17.13
C THR A 399 -1.41 -19.09 -17.03
N ARG A 400 -2.42 -19.90 -16.74
CA ARG A 400 -2.30 -21.35 -16.62
C ARG A 400 -1.88 -21.99 -17.94
N ASP A 401 -2.49 -21.58 -19.05
CA ASP A 401 -2.14 -22.10 -20.37
C ASP A 401 -0.69 -21.74 -20.73
N PHE A 402 -0.25 -20.52 -20.43
CA PHE A 402 1.14 -20.14 -20.68
C PHE A 402 2.13 -20.92 -19.79
N VAL A 403 1.84 -21.08 -18.50
CA VAL A 403 2.67 -21.87 -17.58
C VAL A 403 2.79 -23.32 -18.05
N ASN A 404 1.69 -23.95 -18.47
CA ASN A 404 1.70 -25.32 -18.97
C ASN A 404 2.52 -25.45 -20.28
N PHE A 405 2.43 -24.45 -21.15
CA PHE A 405 3.26 -24.37 -22.33
C PHE A 405 4.75 -24.26 -21.97
N ILE A 406 5.13 -23.38 -21.05
CA ILE A 406 6.53 -23.22 -20.62
C ILE A 406 7.07 -24.53 -20.05
N ARG A 407 6.31 -25.24 -19.21
CA ARG A 407 6.71 -26.55 -18.66
C ARG A 407 7.02 -27.59 -19.75
N THR A 408 6.33 -27.50 -20.89
CA THR A 408 6.57 -28.37 -22.04
C THR A 408 7.76 -27.91 -22.87
N ALA A 409 7.86 -26.61 -23.14
CA ALA A 409 8.89 -26.03 -24.01
C ALA A 409 10.28 -25.99 -23.36
N LEU A 410 10.33 -25.71 -22.05
CA LEU A 410 11.55 -25.59 -21.25
C LEU A 410 11.38 -26.32 -19.91
N PRO A 411 11.40 -27.67 -19.91
CA PRO A 411 11.21 -28.47 -18.71
C PRO A 411 12.25 -28.22 -17.60
N GLU A 412 13.42 -27.69 -17.97
CA GLU A 412 14.50 -27.38 -17.04
C GLU A 412 14.25 -26.11 -16.21
N ALA A 413 13.30 -25.27 -16.60
CA ALA A 413 12.95 -24.06 -15.85
C ALA A 413 12.05 -24.38 -14.64
N LYS A 414 12.30 -23.71 -13.51
CA LYS A 414 11.44 -23.84 -12.33
C LYS A 414 10.37 -22.74 -12.36
N ILE A 415 9.14 -23.12 -12.06
CA ILE A 415 7.99 -22.20 -12.07
C ILE A 415 7.27 -22.25 -10.73
N ASN A 416 7.16 -21.10 -10.09
CA ASN A 416 6.31 -20.91 -8.92
C ASN A 416 4.96 -20.37 -9.39
N PHE A 417 3.94 -21.23 -9.29
CA PHE A 417 2.56 -20.88 -9.62
C PHE A 417 1.59 -21.73 -8.80
N VAL A 418 0.41 -21.19 -8.52
CA VAL A 418 -0.59 -21.86 -7.70
C VAL A 418 -0.91 -23.27 -8.25
N PRO A 419 -0.95 -24.32 -7.41
CA PRO A 419 -1.44 -25.66 -7.78
C PRO A 419 -2.92 -25.65 -8.22
N GLU A 420 -3.33 -26.63 -9.02
CA GLU A 420 -4.73 -26.77 -9.46
C GLU A 420 -5.70 -26.97 -8.28
N ALA A 421 -5.29 -27.71 -7.25
CA ALA A 421 -6.10 -27.93 -6.05
C ALA A 421 -6.45 -26.63 -5.31
N LEU A 422 -5.54 -25.65 -5.30
CA LEU A 422 -5.79 -24.33 -4.71
C LEU A 422 -6.61 -23.44 -5.66
N ALA A 423 -6.40 -23.55 -6.98
CA ALA A 423 -7.24 -22.85 -7.95
C ALA A 423 -8.71 -23.28 -7.90
N LEU A 424 -8.98 -24.58 -7.65
CA LEU A 424 -10.34 -25.09 -7.41
C LEU A 424 -11.00 -24.50 -6.15
N GLN A 425 -10.20 -24.02 -5.20
CA GLN A 425 -10.68 -23.30 -4.01
C GLN A 425 -10.86 -21.79 -4.26
N GLY A 426 -10.62 -21.31 -5.48
CA GLY A 426 -10.79 -19.92 -5.88
C GLY A 426 -9.52 -19.07 -5.89
N PHE A 427 -8.36 -19.63 -5.53
CA PHE A 427 -7.06 -18.95 -5.62
C PHE A 427 -6.57 -18.93 -7.07
N THR A 428 -6.98 -17.91 -7.82
CA THR A 428 -6.72 -17.77 -9.26
C THR A 428 -5.89 -16.52 -9.59
N PRO A 429 -4.66 -16.39 -9.05
CA PRO A 429 -3.78 -15.29 -9.42
C PRO A 429 -3.40 -15.36 -10.90
N SER A 430 -3.19 -14.20 -11.52
CA SER A 430 -2.73 -14.08 -12.90
C SER A 430 -1.22 -13.85 -13.02
N VAL A 431 -0.48 -14.29 -12.00
CA VAL A 431 0.95 -14.02 -11.82
C VAL A 431 1.66 -15.33 -11.53
N PHE A 432 2.82 -15.52 -12.15
CA PHE A 432 3.75 -16.61 -11.83
C PHE A 432 5.18 -16.10 -11.83
N SER A 433 6.06 -16.86 -11.19
CA SER A 433 7.50 -16.60 -11.21
C SER A 433 8.23 -17.70 -11.98
N LEU A 434 9.28 -17.33 -12.70
CA LEU A 434 10.05 -18.19 -13.60
C LEU A 434 11.54 -18.05 -13.29
N ASP A 435 12.15 -19.17 -12.92
CA ASP A 435 13.59 -19.33 -12.72
C ASP A 435 14.17 -20.10 -13.91
N LEU A 436 15.00 -19.41 -14.69
CA LEU A 436 15.57 -19.93 -15.93
C LEU A 436 16.81 -20.80 -15.64
N PRO A 437 17.05 -21.87 -16.43
CA PRO A 437 18.21 -22.73 -16.22
C PRO A 437 19.52 -21.95 -16.48
N SER A 438 20.31 -21.76 -15.44
CA SER A 438 21.59 -21.04 -15.51
C SER A 438 22.79 -21.98 -15.68
N LYS A 439 23.88 -21.44 -16.23
CA LYS A 439 25.16 -22.13 -16.48
C LYS A 439 26.30 -21.36 -15.80
N GLY A 440 27.33 -22.06 -15.36
CA GLY A 440 28.50 -21.49 -14.69
C GLY A 440 29.20 -22.53 -13.82
N ASP A 441 30.51 -22.39 -13.65
CA ASP A 441 31.34 -23.29 -12.83
C ASP A 441 31.32 -22.88 -11.35
N SER A 442 31.00 -21.61 -11.09
CA SER A 442 30.76 -21.04 -9.75
C SER A 442 29.32 -20.57 -9.56
N ASP A 443 28.91 -20.32 -8.31
CA ASP A 443 27.59 -19.77 -8.00
C ASP A 443 27.45 -18.32 -8.50
N GLU A 444 28.53 -17.54 -8.45
CA GLU A 444 28.60 -16.19 -9.01
C GLU A 444 28.37 -16.18 -10.53
N GLU A 445 29.00 -17.10 -11.26
CA GLU A 445 28.82 -17.23 -12.71
C GLU A 445 27.40 -17.66 -13.07
N LYS A 446 26.82 -18.63 -12.34
CA LYS A 446 25.43 -19.05 -12.52
C LYS A 446 24.47 -17.90 -12.28
N GLU A 447 24.70 -17.11 -11.24
CA GLU A 447 23.87 -15.94 -10.91
C GLU A 447 24.00 -14.85 -11.98
N ALA A 448 25.21 -14.53 -12.43
CA ALA A 448 25.44 -13.56 -13.49
C ALA A 448 24.78 -13.99 -14.81
N HIS A 449 24.93 -15.26 -15.19
CA HIS A 449 24.27 -15.83 -16.37
C HIS A 449 22.75 -15.77 -16.23
N LYS A 450 22.19 -16.15 -15.07
CA LYS A 450 20.75 -16.06 -14.80
C LYS A 450 20.22 -14.64 -14.97
N ARG A 451 20.90 -13.65 -14.39
CA ARG A 451 20.51 -12.23 -14.48
C ARG A 451 20.52 -11.73 -15.93
N ALA A 452 21.56 -12.06 -16.69
CA ALA A 452 21.65 -11.72 -18.11
C ALA A 452 20.53 -12.37 -18.93
N LEU A 453 20.29 -13.67 -18.72
CA LEU A 453 19.28 -14.45 -19.40
C LEU A 453 17.86 -13.94 -19.12
N ASN A 454 17.60 -13.54 -17.87
CA ASN A 454 16.32 -12.95 -17.48
C ASN A 454 16.05 -11.65 -18.25
N LEU A 455 17.04 -10.76 -18.31
CA LEU A 455 16.92 -9.50 -19.06
C LEU A 455 16.76 -9.75 -20.56
N GLU A 456 17.47 -10.74 -21.10
CA GLU A 456 17.34 -11.13 -22.51
C GLU A 456 15.91 -11.56 -22.85
N LEU A 457 15.30 -12.43 -22.05
CA LEU A 457 13.91 -12.85 -22.26
C LEU A 457 12.94 -11.66 -22.16
N ILE A 458 13.07 -10.82 -21.12
CA ILE A 458 12.19 -9.67 -20.93
C ILE A 458 12.32 -8.69 -22.11
N ASN A 459 13.54 -8.38 -22.53
CA ASN A 459 13.78 -7.48 -23.66
C ASN A 459 13.24 -8.05 -24.97
N LEU A 460 13.40 -9.37 -25.21
CA LEU A 460 12.81 -10.03 -26.37
C LEU A 460 11.29 -9.90 -26.38
N MET A 461 10.63 -10.20 -25.24
CA MET A 461 9.18 -10.11 -25.12
C MET A 461 8.66 -8.70 -25.41
N ILE A 462 9.36 -7.67 -24.92
CA ILE A 462 9.00 -6.26 -25.14
C ILE A 462 9.27 -5.82 -26.58
N THR A 463 10.37 -6.27 -27.18
CA THR A 463 10.76 -5.88 -28.54
C THR A 463 9.87 -6.52 -29.59
N GLU A 464 9.56 -7.81 -29.45
CA GLU A 464 8.74 -8.56 -30.40
C GLU A 464 7.23 -8.34 -30.20
N ILE A 465 6.80 -7.90 -29.01
CA ILE A 465 5.39 -7.67 -28.68
C ILE A 465 5.18 -6.31 -27.98
N PRO A 466 5.60 -5.19 -28.59
CA PRO A 466 5.65 -3.89 -27.90
C PRO A 466 4.29 -3.32 -27.52
N SER A 467 3.21 -3.78 -28.16
CA SER A 467 1.84 -3.39 -27.84
C SER A 467 1.24 -4.13 -26.63
N GLU A 468 1.82 -5.27 -26.24
CA GLU A 468 1.29 -6.10 -25.15
C GLU A 468 2.30 -6.36 -24.03
N SER A 469 3.60 -6.33 -24.30
CA SER A 469 4.64 -6.63 -23.31
C SER A 469 5.28 -5.35 -22.76
N LYS A 470 5.36 -5.24 -21.43
CA LYS A 470 5.98 -4.09 -20.77
C LYS A 470 6.85 -4.51 -19.59
N PHE A 471 8.00 -3.87 -19.42
CA PHE A 471 8.77 -3.94 -18.17
C PHE A 471 8.03 -3.14 -17.09
N CYS A 472 7.28 -3.83 -16.24
CA CYS A 472 6.39 -3.20 -15.27
C CYS A 472 6.23 -4.07 -14.01
N VAL A 473 6.34 -3.46 -12.84
CA VAL A 473 6.19 -4.13 -11.54
C VAL A 473 4.74 -4.38 -11.14
N SER A 474 3.76 -3.85 -11.87
CA SER A 474 2.35 -3.99 -11.50
C SER A 474 1.72 -5.26 -12.07
N TYR A 475 0.42 -5.45 -11.84
CA TYR A 475 -0.40 -6.51 -12.41
C TYR A 475 -1.89 -6.12 -12.38
N GLY A 476 -2.76 -6.93 -12.99
CA GLY A 476 -4.20 -6.72 -13.04
C GLY A 476 -4.63 -5.75 -14.15
N GLN A 477 -3.75 -5.51 -15.12
CA GLN A 477 -4.00 -4.67 -16.29
C GLN A 477 -5.05 -5.27 -17.24
N LEU A 478 -5.67 -4.42 -18.06
CA LEU A 478 -6.70 -4.86 -19.03
C LEU A 478 -6.14 -5.69 -20.20
N GLN A 479 -4.91 -5.41 -20.64
CA GLN A 479 -4.34 -5.98 -21.86
C GLN A 479 -2.85 -6.30 -21.71
N GLY A 480 -2.43 -7.37 -22.40
CA GLY A 480 -1.04 -7.80 -22.52
C GLY A 480 -0.45 -8.46 -21.27
N CYS A 481 0.88 -8.41 -21.17
CA CYS A 481 1.69 -9.04 -20.15
C CYS A 481 2.71 -8.06 -19.56
N TYR A 482 2.81 -8.04 -18.23
CA TYR A 482 3.85 -7.30 -17.53
C TYR A 482 4.95 -8.24 -17.06
N TRP A 483 6.18 -7.83 -17.30
CA TRP A 483 7.40 -8.56 -16.97
C TRP A 483 8.23 -7.75 -15.99
N THR A 484 8.84 -8.41 -15.01
CA THR A 484 9.75 -7.75 -14.08
C THR A 484 10.73 -8.73 -13.43
N ILE A 485 11.74 -8.18 -12.77
CA ILE A 485 12.65 -8.89 -11.88
C ILE A 485 12.42 -8.29 -10.48
N PRO A 486 11.77 -9.01 -9.54
CA PRO A 486 11.48 -8.50 -8.21
C PRO A 486 12.71 -7.98 -7.47
N ALA A 487 13.85 -8.67 -7.57
CA ALA A 487 15.12 -8.31 -6.96
C ALA A 487 15.62 -6.89 -7.31
N THR A 488 15.40 -6.44 -8.55
CA THR A 488 15.84 -5.12 -9.01
C THR A 488 14.76 -4.05 -8.87
N SER A 489 13.63 -4.38 -8.23
CA SER A 489 12.47 -3.50 -8.16
C SER A 489 11.73 -3.61 -6.82
N THR A 490 10.79 -4.55 -6.69
CA THR A 490 9.93 -4.68 -5.51
C THR A 490 10.65 -5.17 -4.25
N GLN A 491 11.83 -5.78 -4.38
CA GLN A 491 12.70 -6.19 -3.28
C GLN A 491 13.85 -5.18 -3.05
N GLY A 492 13.69 -3.91 -3.46
CA GLY A 492 14.74 -2.91 -3.31
C GLY A 492 15.20 -2.65 -1.87
N THR A 493 14.37 -2.99 -0.87
CA THR A 493 14.68 -2.89 0.56
C THR A 493 15.15 -4.22 1.18
N THR A 494 15.11 -5.31 0.42
CA THR A 494 15.57 -6.65 0.86
C THR A 494 17.10 -6.71 0.79
N LYS A 495 17.75 -7.38 1.74
CA LYS A 495 19.21 -7.59 1.71
C LYS A 495 19.60 -8.36 0.46
N GLU A 496 20.74 -8.02 -0.13
CA GLU A 496 21.16 -8.60 -1.43
C GLU A 496 21.21 -10.13 -1.41
N GLY A 497 21.67 -10.74 -0.31
CA GLY A 497 21.71 -12.21 -0.16
C GLY A 497 20.33 -12.88 -0.05
N ASP A 498 19.27 -12.12 0.23
CA ASP A 498 17.90 -12.61 0.37
C ASP A 498 17.04 -12.29 -0.88
N LYS A 499 17.61 -11.62 -1.89
CA LYS A 499 16.91 -11.28 -3.13
C LYS A 499 16.84 -12.47 -4.06
N ASP A 500 15.70 -12.60 -4.71
CA ASP A 500 15.48 -13.68 -5.68
C ASP A 500 15.44 -13.10 -7.11
N TYR A 501 16.52 -13.31 -7.85
CA TYR A 501 16.68 -12.83 -9.23
C TYR A 501 15.97 -13.76 -10.22
N ILE A 502 14.66 -13.85 -10.08
CA ILE A 502 13.76 -14.59 -10.97
C ILE A 502 12.86 -13.62 -11.74
N ILE A 503 12.31 -14.10 -12.85
CA ILE A 503 11.31 -13.33 -13.59
C ILE A 503 9.97 -13.47 -12.88
N ARG A 504 9.21 -12.38 -12.84
CA ARG A 504 7.77 -12.43 -12.56
C ARG A 504 7.00 -11.93 -13.76
N ALA A 505 6.01 -12.70 -14.20
CA ALA A 505 5.13 -12.38 -15.31
C ALA A 505 3.67 -12.26 -14.83
N SER A 506 2.98 -11.22 -15.29
CA SER A 506 1.58 -10.94 -14.99
C SER A 506 0.77 -10.83 -16.28
N LEU A 507 -0.12 -11.78 -16.50
CA LEU A 507 -0.94 -11.84 -17.70
C LEU A 507 -2.31 -11.19 -17.46
N SER A 508 -2.89 -10.67 -18.53
CA SER A 508 -4.20 -9.99 -18.54
C SER A 508 -5.27 -10.88 -19.20
N PRO A 509 -6.56 -10.52 -19.11
CA PRO A 509 -7.61 -11.26 -19.82
C PRO A 509 -7.53 -11.13 -21.35
N ASN A 510 -7.04 -9.98 -21.86
CA ASN A 510 -6.95 -9.71 -23.30
C ASN A 510 -5.50 -9.70 -23.77
N MET A 511 -5.07 -10.75 -24.46
CA MET A 511 -3.72 -10.82 -25.04
C MET A 511 -3.65 -11.83 -26.20
N ASN A 512 -2.69 -11.66 -27.10
CA ASN A 512 -2.40 -12.64 -28.13
C ASN A 512 -1.49 -13.75 -27.58
N LEU A 513 -2.06 -14.66 -26.78
CA LEU A 513 -1.30 -15.71 -26.11
C LEU A 513 -0.49 -16.59 -27.09
N ALA A 514 -0.99 -16.82 -28.31
CA ALA A 514 -0.27 -17.58 -29.33
C ALA A 514 1.04 -16.90 -29.74
N LEU A 515 1.05 -15.57 -29.88
CA LEU A 515 2.25 -14.80 -30.18
C LEU A 515 3.25 -14.83 -29.01
N HIS A 516 2.79 -14.70 -27.76
CA HIS A 516 3.65 -14.82 -26.57
C HIS A 516 4.31 -16.21 -26.49
N LYS A 517 3.55 -17.28 -26.77
CA LYS A 517 4.09 -18.65 -26.85
C LYS A 517 5.14 -18.80 -27.96
N LYS A 518 4.88 -18.21 -29.13
CA LYS A 518 5.83 -18.23 -30.26
C LYS A 518 7.16 -17.55 -29.89
N VAL A 519 7.11 -16.32 -29.37
CA VAL A 519 8.32 -15.56 -28.99
C VAL A 519 9.09 -16.29 -27.89
N PHE A 520 8.39 -16.85 -26.90
CA PHE A 520 9.03 -17.67 -25.87
C PHE A 520 9.72 -18.92 -26.47
N LEU A 521 9.09 -19.59 -27.44
CA LEU A 521 9.69 -20.74 -28.10
C LEU A 521 10.96 -20.37 -28.88
N ASP A 522 10.96 -19.20 -29.53
CA ASP A 522 12.13 -18.71 -30.25
C ASP A 522 13.28 -18.37 -29.29
N PHE A 523 12.98 -17.82 -28.11
CA PHE A 523 13.94 -17.71 -27.02
C PHE A 523 14.50 -19.08 -26.58
N VAL A 524 13.62 -20.06 -26.35
CA VAL A 524 14.04 -21.43 -25.96
C VAL A 524 14.97 -22.05 -27.01
N LYS A 525 14.68 -21.90 -28.30
CA LYS A 525 15.56 -22.38 -29.38
C LYS A 525 16.93 -21.70 -29.32
N LYS A 526 16.96 -20.38 -29.08
CA LYS A 526 18.20 -19.60 -29.00
C LYS A 526 19.11 -20.05 -27.87
N ILE A 527 18.55 -20.38 -26.70
CA ILE A 527 19.35 -20.77 -25.52
C ILE A 527 19.79 -22.25 -25.53
N LYS A 528 19.17 -23.06 -26.39
CA LYS A 528 19.50 -24.47 -26.63
C LYS A 528 20.46 -24.67 -27.81
N ALA A 529 20.49 -23.72 -28.75
CA ALA A 529 21.52 -23.61 -29.78
C ALA A 529 22.86 -23.21 -29.16
#